data_AF-A0A1Z9SIF2-F1
#
_entry.id   AF-A0A1Z9SIF2-F1
#
_cell.length_a   1.000
_cell.length_b   1.000
_cell.length_c   1.000
_cell.angle_alpha   90.00
_cell.angle_beta   90.00
_cell.angle_gamma   90.00
#
_symmetry.space_group_name_H-M   'P 1'
#
loop_
_entity.id
_entity.type
_entity.pdbx_description
1 polymer ?
#
loop_
_entity_poly.entity_id
_entity_poly.type
_entity_poly.pdbx_seq_one_letter_code
_entity_poly.pdbx_strand_id
1 'polypeptide(L)'
;MIRGNPHKFLSAAIGLCAFGALSTFAGEMPTADNGWVRAAPPNVTMHAAYLTLHNHGVTDIKIVDIESLQYESAEIHHSTVVGGVATMMKQDQLKIVSGGKLNMFPGGYHVMLIKPKKLIGIGDKIDIKFHFSDGTALTFDAEVSKTAGTMMSDHSGHMNHKKN
;
A
#
# COMPACT_ATOMS: atom_id res chain seq x y z
N MET A 1 -1.63 -38.08 79.98
CA MET A 1 -0.40 -38.30 79.21
C MET A 1 -0.67 -37.87 77.77
N ILE A 2 -0.11 -36.71 77.38
CA ILE A 2 0.28 -36.31 76.01
C ILE A 2 -0.81 -35.97 74.96
N ARG A 3 -0.92 -34.65 74.71
CA ARG A 3 -1.20 -33.88 73.45
C ARG A 3 -2.60 -34.05 72.80
N GLY A 4 -3.32 -33.02 72.33
CA GLY A 4 -3.14 -31.57 72.19
C GLY A 4 -4.19 -31.05 71.17
N ASN A 5 -4.92 -29.98 71.49
CA ASN A 5 -5.76 -29.18 70.56
C ASN A 5 -4.86 -28.08 69.90
N PRO A 6 -5.24 -27.26 68.87
CA PRO A 6 -6.56 -27.01 68.30
C PRO A 6 -6.65 -26.79 66.76
N HIS A 7 -7.89 -26.55 66.31
CA HIS A 7 -8.33 -26.07 64.99
C HIS A 7 -7.38 -25.13 64.24
N LYS A 8 -7.21 -25.39 62.94
CA LYS A 8 -6.71 -24.42 61.95
C LYS A 8 -7.66 -24.40 60.75
N PHE A 9 -8.36 -23.28 60.58
CA PHE A 9 -8.99 -22.89 59.32
C PHE A 9 -7.90 -22.53 58.30
N LEU A 10 -8.04 -22.93 57.03
CA LEU A 10 -7.59 -22.09 55.91
C LEU A 10 -8.18 -22.54 54.57
N SER A 11 -8.98 -21.64 53.99
CA SER A 11 -9.45 -21.67 52.61
C SER A 11 -8.27 -21.61 51.61
N ALA A 12 -8.40 -22.25 50.44
CA ALA A 12 -7.53 -21.97 49.30
C ALA A 12 -8.39 -21.70 48.06
N ALA A 13 -8.17 -20.51 47.49
CA ALA A 13 -9.01 -19.84 46.52
C ALA A 13 -8.83 -20.39 45.09
N ILE A 14 -9.92 -20.28 44.33
CA ILE A 14 -10.05 -20.52 42.90
C ILE A 14 -9.14 -19.52 42.15
N GLY A 15 -8.08 -20.02 41.51
CA GLY A 15 -7.26 -19.25 40.58
C GLY A 15 -7.92 -19.19 39.21
N LEU A 16 -8.79 -18.21 39.00
CA LEU A 16 -9.35 -17.88 37.70
C LEU A 16 -8.23 -17.27 36.83
N CYS A 17 -7.67 -18.06 35.91
CA CYS A 17 -6.79 -17.56 34.86
C CYS A 17 -7.62 -16.64 33.94
N ALA A 18 -7.61 -15.34 34.21
CA ALA A 18 -8.10 -14.34 33.29
C ALA A 18 -7.13 -14.29 32.09
N PHE A 19 -7.46 -15.04 31.04
CA PHE A 19 -6.91 -14.80 29.71
C PHE A 19 -7.42 -13.43 29.25
N GLY A 20 -6.60 -12.40 29.48
CA GLY A 20 -6.82 -11.09 28.88
C GLY A 20 -6.76 -11.24 27.37
N ALA A 21 -7.90 -11.09 26.69
CA ALA A 21 -7.92 -10.94 25.25
C ALA A 21 -7.15 -9.65 24.93
N LEU A 22 -5.92 -9.78 24.42
CA LEU A 22 -5.28 -8.68 23.71
C LEU A 22 -6.14 -8.43 22.47
N SER A 23 -7.02 -7.43 22.55
CA SER A 23 -7.60 -6.83 21.36
C SER A 23 -6.44 -6.26 20.56
N THR A 24 -6.01 -6.99 19.54
CA THR A 24 -5.18 -6.39 18.49
C THR A 24 -6.05 -5.33 17.84
N PHE A 25 -5.72 -4.06 18.08
CA PHE A 25 -6.29 -2.96 17.31
C PHE A 25 -5.67 -3.09 15.92
N ALA A 26 -6.28 -3.89 15.05
CA ALA A 26 -5.99 -3.85 13.64
C ALA A 26 -6.34 -2.43 13.19
N GLY A 27 -5.32 -1.61 12.89
CA GLY A 27 -5.52 -0.30 12.28
C GLY A 27 -6.34 -0.45 11.00
N GLU A 28 -7.16 0.55 10.68
CA GLU A 28 -7.91 0.54 9.44
C GLU A 28 -6.96 0.38 8.25
N MET A 29 -7.29 -0.57 7.36
CA MET A 29 -6.44 -0.93 6.24
C MET A 29 -6.30 0.26 5.28
N PRO A 30 -5.08 0.63 4.86
CA PRO A 30 -4.88 1.64 3.84
C PRO A 30 -5.55 1.25 2.53
N THR A 31 -6.01 2.24 1.75
CA THR A 31 -6.56 2.00 0.41
C THR A 31 -5.79 2.75 -0.66
N ALA A 32 -5.89 2.28 -1.91
CA ALA A 32 -5.32 2.91 -3.08
C ALA A 32 -6.40 3.25 -4.11
N ASP A 33 -6.23 4.36 -4.83
CA ASP A 33 -7.05 4.70 -5.99
C ASP A 33 -6.22 5.35 -7.09
N ASN A 34 -6.86 5.49 -8.27
CA ASN A 34 -6.31 6.16 -9.44
C ASN A 34 -4.92 5.63 -9.86
N GLY A 35 -4.69 4.34 -9.63
CA GLY A 35 -3.42 3.70 -9.89
C GLY A 35 -3.18 3.36 -11.36
N TRP A 36 -2.03 3.76 -11.90
CA TRP A 36 -1.63 3.45 -13.28
C TRP A 36 -0.11 3.45 -13.43
N VAL A 37 0.37 2.74 -14.45
CA VAL A 37 1.78 2.72 -14.84
C VAL A 37 1.96 3.49 -16.15
N ARG A 38 2.96 4.36 -16.20
CA ARG A 38 3.25 5.10 -17.43
C ARG A 38 3.88 4.17 -18.46
N ALA A 39 3.23 4.10 -19.62
CA ALA A 39 3.78 3.46 -20.79
C ALA A 39 5.09 4.12 -21.21
N ALA A 40 6.07 3.28 -21.57
CA ALA A 40 7.38 3.70 -22.00
C ALA A 40 7.80 2.94 -23.27
N PRO A 41 8.79 3.42 -24.04
CA PRO A 41 9.20 2.76 -25.28
C PRO A 41 9.64 1.31 -25.06
N PRO A 42 9.53 0.44 -26.09
CA PRO A 42 10.07 -0.90 -26.01
C PRO A 42 11.55 -0.86 -25.62
N ASN A 43 11.98 -1.77 -24.73
CA ASN A 43 13.34 -1.92 -24.19
C ASN A 43 13.72 -1.02 -23.00
N VAL A 44 12.84 -0.14 -22.52
CA VAL A 44 13.10 0.51 -21.23
C VAL A 44 13.00 -0.48 -20.09
N THR A 45 13.96 -0.41 -19.16
CA THR A 45 14.03 -1.29 -17.99
C THR A 45 13.42 -0.67 -16.75
N MET A 46 12.76 0.47 -16.90
CA MET A 46 12.41 1.39 -15.82
C MET A 46 11.06 2.03 -16.12
N HIS A 47 10.08 1.83 -15.23
CA HIS A 47 8.73 2.35 -15.38
C HIS A 47 8.31 3.12 -14.13
N ALA A 48 7.45 4.12 -14.30
CA ALA A 48 6.93 4.90 -13.18
C ALA A 48 5.44 4.60 -13.01
N ALA A 49 5.04 4.26 -11.80
CA ALA A 49 3.65 4.10 -11.40
C ALA A 49 3.21 5.24 -10.46
N TYR A 50 1.94 5.59 -10.59
CA TYR A 50 1.30 6.72 -9.93
C TYR A 50 -0.04 6.26 -9.36
N LEU A 51 -0.40 6.78 -8.19
CA LEU A 51 -1.61 6.43 -7.44
C LEU A 51 -1.82 7.40 -6.28
N THR A 52 -2.99 7.35 -5.66
CA THR A 52 -3.21 7.93 -4.33
C THR A 52 -3.26 6.81 -3.30
N LEU A 53 -2.53 6.97 -2.20
CA LEU A 53 -2.68 6.13 -1.00
C LEU A 53 -3.42 6.89 0.09
N HIS A 54 -4.34 6.22 0.77
CA HIS A 54 -5.15 6.77 1.85
C HIS A 54 -4.87 6.02 3.15
N ASN A 55 -4.59 6.77 4.22
CA ASN A 55 -4.53 6.25 5.57
C ASN A 55 -5.82 6.64 6.30
N HIS A 56 -6.73 5.69 6.46
CA HIS A 56 -8.00 5.91 7.18
C HIS A 56 -7.83 5.83 8.70
N GLY A 57 -6.73 5.21 9.16
CA GLY A 57 -6.47 5.00 10.57
C GLY A 57 -6.21 6.26 11.38
N VAL A 58 -6.32 6.11 12.70
CA VAL A 58 -6.08 7.15 13.72
C VAL A 58 -4.61 7.34 14.08
N THR A 59 -3.70 6.65 13.40
CA THR A 59 -2.24 6.69 13.61
C THR A 59 -1.49 6.91 12.31
N ASP A 60 -0.34 7.57 12.37
CA ASP A 60 0.59 7.66 11.24
C ASP A 60 1.07 6.28 10.81
N ILE A 61 1.15 6.05 9.50
CA ILE A 61 1.79 4.88 8.90
C ILE A 61 2.94 5.33 8.01
N LYS A 62 3.88 4.42 7.71
CA LYS A 62 4.92 4.65 6.72
C LYS A 62 4.95 3.52 5.72
N ILE A 63 5.16 3.84 4.46
CA ILE A 63 5.61 2.87 3.45
C ILE A 63 7.06 2.55 3.80
N VAL A 64 7.36 1.27 3.98
CA VAL A 64 8.70 0.78 4.33
C VAL A 64 9.29 -0.14 3.27
N ASP A 65 8.45 -0.73 2.42
CA ASP A 65 8.88 -1.55 1.29
C ASP A 65 7.81 -1.57 0.19
N ILE A 66 8.24 -1.86 -1.04
CA ILE A 66 7.37 -2.02 -2.20
C ILE A 66 7.88 -3.21 -3.02
N GLU A 67 6.97 -4.10 -3.39
CA GLU A 67 7.26 -5.20 -4.29
C GLU A 67 6.29 -5.25 -5.46
N SER A 68 6.71 -5.90 -6.54
CA SER A 68 5.88 -6.17 -7.70
C SER A 68 6.26 -7.51 -8.30
N LEU A 69 5.26 -8.33 -8.64
CA LEU A 69 5.51 -9.65 -9.21
C LEU A 69 6.17 -9.56 -10.59
N GLN A 70 5.88 -8.51 -11.35
CA GLN A 70 6.32 -8.32 -12.73
C GLN A 70 7.72 -7.69 -12.85
N TYR A 71 8.31 -7.23 -11.75
CA TYR A 71 9.60 -6.51 -11.73
C TYR A 71 10.58 -7.17 -10.75
N GLU A 72 11.88 -6.93 -10.95
CA GLU A 72 12.92 -7.38 -10.01
C GLU A 72 12.88 -6.58 -8.70
N SER A 73 12.54 -5.29 -8.77
CA SER A 73 12.39 -4.44 -7.58
C SER A 73 11.43 -3.28 -7.85
N ALA A 74 10.86 -2.75 -6.77
CA ALA A 74 10.08 -1.53 -6.78
C ALA A 74 10.60 -0.61 -5.67
N GLU A 75 10.66 0.70 -5.95
CA GLU A 75 11.18 1.69 -5.01
C GLU A 75 10.29 2.92 -5.02
N ILE A 76 10.30 3.72 -3.96
CA ILE A 76 9.64 5.02 -3.97
C ILE A 76 10.64 6.14 -4.25
N HIS A 77 10.33 7.01 -5.21
CA HIS A 77 11.21 8.07 -5.67
C HIS A 77 10.49 9.41 -5.62
N HIS A 78 11.22 10.49 -5.35
CA HIS A 78 10.75 11.87 -5.46
C HIS A 78 11.43 12.53 -6.64
N SER A 79 10.65 12.95 -7.64
CA SER A 79 11.13 13.82 -8.71
C SER A 79 11.18 15.26 -8.22
N THR A 80 12.30 15.94 -8.41
CA THR A 80 12.45 17.37 -8.10
C THR A 80 13.38 18.04 -9.11
N VAL A 81 13.43 19.36 -9.11
CA VAL A 81 14.35 20.15 -9.93
C VAL A 81 15.36 20.83 -9.01
N VAL A 82 16.63 20.45 -9.12
CA VAL A 82 17.73 21.06 -8.37
C VAL A 82 18.60 21.80 -9.36
N GLY A 83 18.69 23.13 -9.24
CA GLY A 83 19.54 23.94 -10.13
C GLY A 83 19.17 23.86 -11.61
N GLY A 84 17.87 23.67 -11.91
CA GLY A 84 17.39 23.49 -13.30
C GLY A 84 17.51 22.08 -13.85
N VAL A 85 18.07 21.14 -13.08
CA VAL A 85 18.23 19.74 -13.47
C VAL A 85 17.17 18.87 -12.79
N ALA A 86 16.39 18.14 -13.59
CA ALA A 86 15.45 17.15 -13.08
C ALA A 86 16.21 15.98 -12.44
N THR A 87 15.91 15.70 -11.18
CA THR A 87 16.55 14.68 -10.36
C THR A 87 15.49 13.78 -9.75
N MET A 88 15.76 12.47 -9.70
CA MET A 88 14.93 11.48 -9.00
C MET A 88 15.71 10.99 -7.78
N MET A 89 15.12 11.11 -6.60
CA MET A 89 15.73 10.70 -5.34
C MET A 89 14.93 9.57 -4.71
N LYS A 90 15.55 8.40 -4.55
CA LYS A 90 14.98 7.29 -3.78
C LYS A 90 14.65 7.74 -2.36
N GLN A 91 13.52 7.29 -1.84
CA GLN A 91 13.14 7.44 -0.44
C GLN A 91 13.14 6.06 0.22
N ASP A 92 13.77 5.93 1.38
CA ASP A 92 13.79 4.67 2.12
C ASP A 92 12.44 4.39 2.81
N GLN A 93 11.74 5.45 3.20
CA GLN A 93 10.43 5.37 3.81
C GLN A 93 9.64 6.65 3.51
N LEU A 94 8.31 6.53 3.47
CA LEU A 94 7.44 7.69 3.28
C LEU A 94 6.24 7.64 4.21
N LYS A 95 6.06 8.71 5.00
CA LYS A 95 5.00 8.82 5.99
C LYS A 95 3.67 9.23 5.34
N ILE A 96 2.59 8.59 5.77
CA ILE A 96 1.21 9.02 5.53
C ILE A 96 0.58 9.29 6.90
N VAL A 97 0.27 10.57 7.17
CA VAL A 97 -0.32 10.97 8.46
C VAL A 97 -1.69 10.33 8.66
N SER A 98 -2.12 10.18 9.91
CA SER A 98 -3.48 9.73 10.24
C SER A 98 -4.56 10.53 9.51
N GLY A 99 -5.56 9.83 8.95
CA GLY A 99 -6.63 10.43 8.14
C GLY A 99 -6.14 11.09 6.84
N GLY A 100 -4.85 10.97 6.53
CA GLY A 100 -4.18 11.66 5.44
C GLY A 100 -4.14 10.84 4.16
N LYS A 101 -3.54 11.44 3.13
CA LYS A 101 -3.28 10.79 1.86
C LYS A 101 -1.91 11.17 1.30
N LEU A 102 -1.36 10.28 0.51
CA LEU A 102 -0.15 10.50 -0.27
C LEU A 102 -0.50 10.42 -1.76
N ASN A 103 -0.34 11.53 -2.47
CA ASN A 103 -0.55 11.59 -3.90
C ASN A 103 0.78 11.35 -4.64
N MET A 104 0.82 10.34 -5.50
CA MET A 104 1.95 10.05 -6.36
C MET A 104 1.60 10.41 -7.80
N PHE A 105 2.35 11.33 -8.40
CA PHE A 105 2.02 11.93 -9.70
C PHE A 105 3.29 12.33 -10.47
N PRO A 106 3.20 12.53 -11.80
CA PRO A 106 4.34 12.96 -12.61
C PRO A 106 4.96 14.26 -12.08
N GLY A 107 6.27 14.24 -11.79
CA GLY A 107 6.98 15.38 -11.23
C GLY A 107 6.95 15.49 -9.71
N GLY A 108 6.33 14.53 -9.00
CA GLY A 108 6.37 14.40 -7.54
C GLY A 108 6.85 13.01 -7.11
N TYR A 109 6.24 12.49 -6.04
CA TYR A 109 6.44 11.11 -5.62
C TYR A 109 5.89 10.12 -6.65
N HIS A 110 6.57 9.00 -6.83
CA HIS A 110 6.15 7.92 -7.70
C HIS A 110 6.80 6.59 -7.29
N VAL A 111 6.17 5.49 -7.68
CA VAL A 111 6.78 4.16 -7.56
C VAL A 111 7.62 3.91 -8.80
N MET A 112 8.91 3.67 -8.59
CA MET A 112 9.86 3.30 -9.62
C MET A 112 9.93 1.78 -9.71
N LEU A 113 9.49 1.23 -10.84
CA LEU A 113 9.48 -0.21 -11.14
C LEU A 113 10.71 -0.54 -12.00
N ILE A 114 11.55 -1.45 -11.50
CA ILE A 114 12.91 -1.67 -11.99
C ILE A 114 13.06 -3.09 -12.54
N LYS A 115 13.62 -3.18 -13.76
CA LYS A 115 13.88 -4.42 -14.52
C LYS A 115 12.63 -5.30 -14.62
N PRO A 116 11.76 -5.04 -15.61
CA PRO A 116 10.60 -5.90 -15.83
C PRO A 116 11.05 -7.31 -16.22
N LYS A 117 10.39 -8.33 -15.67
CA LYS A 117 10.69 -9.76 -15.92
C LYS A 117 10.21 -10.22 -17.31
N LYS A 118 9.34 -9.44 -17.95
CA LYS A 118 8.77 -9.66 -19.28
C LYS A 118 8.60 -8.31 -19.97
N LEU A 119 8.33 -8.31 -21.28
CA LEU A 119 7.94 -7.08 -21.97
C LEU A 119 6.62 -6.56 -21.38
N ILE A 120 6.57 -5.26 -21.12
CA ILE A 120 5.40 -4.56 -20.59
C ILE A 120 4.80 -3.69 -21.69
N GLY A 121 3.53 -3.92 -22.01
CA GLY A 121 2.76 -3.22 -23.01
C GLY A 121 1.62 -2.41 -22.41
N ILE A 122 1.02 -1.53 -23.23
CA ILE A 122 -0.20 -0.81 -22.86
C ILE A 122 -1.34 -1.80 -22.61
N GLY A 123 -2.11 -1.58 -21.54
CA GLY A 123 -3.20 -2.45 -21.11
C GLY A 123 -2.78 -3.59 -20.18
N ASP A 124 -1.47 -3.83 -20.01
CA ASP A 124 -0.99 -4.79 -19.02
C ASP A 124 -1.33 -4.31 -17.61
N LYS A 125 -1.61 -5.28 -16.73
CA LYS A 125 -1.83 -5.05 -15.30
C LYS A 125 -0.57 -5.38 -14.52
N ILE A 126 -0.11 -4.41 -13.74
CA ILE A 126 1.04 -4.53 -12.86
C ILE A 126 0.56 -4.61 -11.43
N ASP A 127 0.95 -5.69 -10.74
CA ASP A 127 0.71 -5.86 -9.32
C ASP A 127 1.73 -5.00 -8.56
N ILE A 128 1.25 -4.15 -7.66
CA ILE A 128 2.09 -3.36 -6.78
C ILE A 128 1.62 -3.57 -5.35
N LYS A 129 2.53 -4.04 -4.50
CA LYS A 129 2.28 -4.30 -3.10
C LYS A 129 3.13 -3.39 -2.22
N PHE A 130 2.45 -2.63 -1.36
CA PHE A 130 3.05 -1.77 -0.35
C PHE A 130 3.08 -2.50 0.99
N HIS A 131 4.21 -2.41 1.67
CA HIS A 131 4.34 -2.83 3.06
C HIS A 131 4.43 -1.60 3.96
N PHE A 132 3.67 -1.63 5.05
CA PHE A 132 3.58 -0.51 5.98
C PHE A 132 4.25 -0.81 7.32
N SER A 133 4.66 0.24 8.02
CA SER A 133 5.36 0.15 9.31
C SER A 133 4.55 -0.51 10.44
N ASP A 134 3.23 -0.61 10.30
CA ASP A 134 2.34 -1.28 11.25
C ASP A 134 2.19 -2.79 10.96
N GLY A 135 2.88 -3.30 9.95
CA GLY A 135 2.82 -4.70 9.52
C GLY A 135 1.68 -5.01 8.54
N THR A 136 0.86 -4.02 8.18
CA THR A 136 -0.14 -4.19 7.13
C THR A 136 0.50 -4.17 5.74
N ALA A 137 -0.19 -4.76 4.77
CA ALA A 137 0.21 -4.70 3.37
C ALA A 137 -1.02 -4.46 2.48
N LEU A 138 -0.82 -3.66 1.43
CA LEU A 138 -1.84 -3.36 0.43
C LEU A 138 -1.32 -3.74 -0.95
N THR A 139 -2.06 -4.61 -1.64
CA THR A 139 -1.81 -4.95 -3.04
C THR A 139 -2.85 -4.26 -3.92
N PHE A 140 -2.41 -3.69 -5.04
CA PHE A 140 -3.32 -3.14 -6.05
C PHE A 140 -2.80 -3.41 -7.47
N ASP A 141 -3.73 -3.50 -8.42
CA ASP A 141 -3.43 -3.61 -9.85
C ASP A 141 -3.41 -2.25 -10.54
N ALA A 142 -2.29 -1.91 -11.17
CA ALA A 142 -2.11 -0.71 -11.98
C ALA A 142 -2.11 -1.05 -13.48
N GLU A 143 -2.98 -0.42 -14.27
CA GLU A 143 -2.94 -0.59 -15.72
C GLU A 143 -1.86 0.28 -16.36
N VAL A 144 -1.16 -0.25 -17.35
CA VAL A 144 -0.17 0.49 -18.15
C VAL A 144 -0.88 1.36 -19.19
N SER A 145 -0.71 2.68 -19.12
CA SER A 145 -1.34 3.64 -20.03
C SER A 145 -0.42 4.81 -20.41
N LYS A 146 -0.73 5.49 -21.52
CA LYS A 146 0.01 6.68 -21.98
C LYS A 146 -0.24 7.92 -21.10
N THR A 147 -1.39 7.95 -20.44
CA THR A 147 -1.85 9.06 -19.61
C THR A 147 -2.62 8.51 -18.42
N ALA A 148 -2.76 9.30 -17.36
CA ALA A 148 -3.67 8.96 -16.27
C ALA A 148 -5.06 8.68 -16.85
N GLY A 149 -5.48 7.43 -16.77
CA GLY A 149 -6.79 6.99 -17.23
C GLY A 149 -7.77 7.04 -16.07
N THR A 150 -8.89 7.73 -16.24
CA THR A 150 -10.11 7.35 -15.54
C THR A 150 -10.39 5.90 -15.94
N MET A 151 -10.50 4.98 -14.97
CA MET A 151 -10.91 3.60 -15.25
C MET A 151 -12.05 3.62 -16.27
N MET A 152 -11.82 3.06 -17.46
CA MET A 152 -12.85 2.96 -18.49
C MET A 152 -13.88 1.95 -17.97
N SER A 153 -14.87 2.45 -17.24
CA SER A 153 -16.17 1.80 -17.14
C SER A 153 -16.71 1.71 -18.56
N ASP A 154 -16.58 0.54 -19.17
CA ASP A 154 -17.27 0.20 -20.40
C ASP A 154 -18.79 0.26 -20.14
N HIS A 155 -19.38 1.43 -20.38
CA HIS A 155 -20.81 1.56 -20.61
C HIS A 155 -21.04 1.42 -22.12
N SER A 156 -21.05 0.17 -22.59
CA SER A 156 -21.64 -0.22 -23.86
C SER A 156 -23.11 0.24 -23.90
N GLY A 157 -23.37 1.35 -24.59
CA GLY A 157 -24.71 1.93 -24.63
C GLY A 157 -24.86 3.11 -25.59
N HIS A 158 -24.46 2.96 -26.87
CA HIS A 158 -24.89 3.90 -27.91
C HIS A 158 -26.00 3.29 -28.78
N MET A 159 -27.24 3.59 -28.38
CA MET A 159 -28.44 3.48 -29.19
C MET A 159 -28.36 4.45 -30.38
N ASN A 160 -28.50 3.87 -31.57
CA ASN A 160 -29.24 4.35 -32.75
C ASN A 160 -29.48 5.87 -32.90
N HIS A 161 -28.90 6.47 -33.94
CA HIS A 161 -29.47 7.67 -34.55
C HIS A 161 -29.67 7.46 -36.06
N LYS A 162 -30.92 7.12 -36.38
CA LYS A 162 -31.53 7.19 -37.70
C LYS A 162 -31.44 8.64 -38.21
N LYS A 163 -30.84 8.85 -39.38
CA LYS A 163 -30.96 10.11 -40.13
C LYS A 163 -32.02 9.94 -41.21
N ASN A 164 -32.82 10.99 -41.31
CA ASN A 164 -34.01 11.18 -42.12
C ASN A 164 -33.69 11.25 -43.61
#